data_AF-A0A258K663-F1
#
_entry.id   AF-A0A258K663-F1
#
_cell.length_a   1.000
_cell.length_b   1.000
_cell.length_c   1.000
_cell.angle_alpha   90.00
_cell.angle_beta   90.00
_cell.angle_gamma   90.00
#
_symmetry.space_group_name_H-M   'P 1'
#
loop_
_entity.id
_entity.type
_entity.pdbx_description
1 polymer ?
#
loop_
_entity_poly.entity_id
_entity_poly.type
_entity_poly.pdbx_seq_one_letter_code
_entity_poly.pdbx_strand_id
1 'polypeptide(L)'
;MNGSEAAKIQPVSKARTEGMKVTERPKLALVRKVQVDRSRDALLTDFGKTTLEDRYLLPGESYQDMFARVSTAFADDADHAQRVYDYMSKLWFMPSTPVLSNGGAERGLPISCFLNSVS
;
A
#
# COMPACT_ATOMS: atom_id res chain seq x y z
N MET A 1 4.87 -29.25 -41.15
CA MET A 1 5.95 -28.31 -41.50
C MET A 1 6.11 -27.34 -40.35
N ASN A 2 7.28 -27.46 -39.69
CA ASN A 2 8.03 -26.52 -38.83
C ASN A 2 7.27 -25.72 -37.75
N GLY A 3 7.64 -25.71 -36.48
CA GLY A 3 8.84 -26.18 -35.79
C GLY A 3 8.90 -25.43 -34.45
N SER A 4 8.81 -26.16 -33.34
CA SER A 4 8.90 -25.61 -31.98
C SER A 4 10.36 -25.25 -31.67
N GLU A 5 10.64 -23.97 -31.42
CA GLU A 5 11.96 -23.51 -31.00
C GLU A 5 12.10 -23.67 -29.48
N ALA A 6 12.62 -24.82 -29.05
CA ALA A 6 13.07 -25.03 -27.69
C ALA A 6 14.39 -24.27 -27.47
N ALA A 7 14.35 -23.20 -26.68
CA ALA A 7 15.53 -22.47 -26.27
C ALA A 7 16.52 -23.40 -25.55
N LYS A 8 17.65 -23.68 -26.18
CA LYS A 8 18.73 -24.50 -25.62
C LYS A 8 19.39 -23.73 -24.47
N ILE A 9 19.18 -24.20 -23.24
CA ILE A 9 19.95 -23.76 -22.08
C ILE A 9 21.37 -24.33 -22.22
N GLN A 10 22.34 -23.47 -22.56
CA GLN A 10 23.74 -23.88 -22.54
C GLN A 10 24.28 -23.78 -21.10
N PRO A 11 24.99 -24.81 -20.59
CA PRO A 11 25.62 -24.73 -19.28
C PRO A 11 26.78 -23.73 -19.32
N VAL A 12 26.77 -22.78 -18.37
CA VAL A 12 27.85 -21.82 -18.19
C VAL A 12 29.12 -22.56 -17.76
N SER A 13 30.24 -22.34 -18.45
CA SER A 13 31.51 -23.02 -18.17
C SER A 13 32.08 -22.63 -16.80
N LYS A 14 32.61 -23.61 -16.06
CA LYS A 14 33.20 -23.45 -14.71
C LYS A 14 34.24 -22.32 -14.61
N ALA A 15 34.99 -22.05 -15.68
CA ALA A 15 36.00 -20.99 -15.74
C ALA A 15 35.41 -19.57 -15.68
N ARG A 16 34.12 -19.38 -16.02
CA ARG A 16 33.44 -18.06 -15.92
C ARG A 16 32.92 -17.73 -14.53
N THR A 17 32.97 -18.67 -13.59
CA THR A 17 32.44 -18.50 -12.22
C THR A 17 33.53 -18.36 -11.16
N GLU A 18 34.81 -18.56 -11.52
CA GLU A 18 35.93 -18.39 -10.59
C GLU A 18 36.16 -16.90 -10.30
N GLY A 19 35.71 -16.46 -9.13
CA GLY A 19 35.85 -15.08 -8.65
C GLY A 19 34.54 -14.36 -8.34
N MET A 20 33.39 -14.93 -8.69
CA MET A 20 32.10 -14.38 -8.27
C MET A 20 31.91 -14.65 -6.77
N LYS A 21 32.16 -13.63 -5.93
CA LYS A 21 31.75 -13.64 -4.53
C LYS A 21 30.25 -13.90 -4.47
N VAL A 22 29.87 -15.08 -4.02
CA VAL A 22 28.48 -15.42 -3.71
C VAL A 22 28.10 -14.59 -2.49
N THR A 23 27.56 -13.40 -2.73
CA THR A 23 26.92 -12.62 -1.67
C THR A 23 25.73 -13.43 -1.17
N GLU A 24 25.63 -13.59 0.15
CA GLU A 24 24.48 -14.27 0.76
C GLU A 24 23.20 -13.64 0.23
N ARG A 25 22.28 -14.46 -0.29
CA ARG A 25 20.99 -13.96 -0.76
C ARG A 25 20.28 -13.29 0.41
N PRO A 26 19.75 -12.06 0.25
CA PRO A 26 19.06 -11.39 1.34
C PRO A 26 17.89 -12.27 1.81
N LYS A 27 17.79 -12.47 3.13
CA LYS A 27 16.66 -13.16 3.72
C LYS A 27 15.41 -12.29 3.53
N LEU A 28 14.57 -12.66 2.58
CA LEU A 28 13.28 -12.00 2.34
C LEU A 28 12.39 -12.25 3.56
N ALA A 29 12.03 -11.18 4.27
CA ALA A 29 11.05 -11.24 5.35
C ALA A 29 9.66 -10.89 4.77
N LEU A 30 8.64 -11.67 5.15
CA LEU A 30 7.26 -11.34 4.80
C LEU A 30 6.83 -10.12 5.62
N VAL A 31 6.57 -9.00 4.96
CA VAL A 31 5.97 -7.83 5.62
C VAL A 31 4.52 -8.18 5.95
N ARG A 32 4.17 -8.11 7.24
CA ARG A 32 2.78 -8.29 7.69
C ARG A 32 1.91 -7.18 7.12
N LYS A 33 0.76 -7.56 6.56
CA LYS A 33 -0.27 -6.62 6.10
C LYS A 33 -1.27 -6.34 7.21
N VAL A 34 -1.90 -5.17 7.16
CA VAL A 34 -3.03 -4.81 8.01
C VAL A 34 -4.14 -5.85 7.87
N GLN A 35 -4.69 -6.29 8.99
CA GLN A 35 -5.86 -7.16 9.03
C GLN A 35 -7.13 -6.30 8.96
N VAL A 36 -7.88 -6.48 7.88
CA VAL A 36 -9.08 -5.71 7.57
C VAL A 36 -10.32 -6.38 8.18
N ASP A 37 -11.07 -5.63 8.98
CA ASP A 37 -12.34 -6.02 9.57
C ASP A 37 -13.50 -5.29 8.88
N ARG A 38 -14.12 -5.97 7.90
CA ARG A 38 -15.24 -5.42 7.10
C ARG A 38 -16.52 -5.20 7.91
N SER A 39 -16.66 -5.81 9.10
CA SER A 39 -17.85 -5.58 9.93
C SER A 39 -17.97 -4.12 10.40
N ARG A 40 -16.86 -3.37 10.40
CA ARG A 40 -16.80 -1.96 10.82
C ARG A 40 -17.43 -1.00 9.81
N ASP A 41 -17.80 -1.46 8.61
CA ASP A 41 -18.64 -0.69 7.69
C ASP A 41 -20.02 -0.36 8.31
N ALA A 42 -20.45 -1.14 9.30
CA ALA A 42 -21.66 -0.86 10.09
C ALA A 42 -21.55 0.39 10.99
N LEU A 43 -20.33 0.87 11.26
CA LEU A 43 -20.11 2.10 12.04
C LEU A 43 -20.33 3.36 11.19
N LEU A 44 -20.22 3.25 9.87
CA LEU A 44 -20.42 4.37 8.95
C LEU A 44 -21.92 4.62 8.73
N THR A 45 -22.32 5.88 8.79
CA THR A 45 -23.66 6.32 8.39
C THR A 45 -23.83 6.21 6.87
N ASP A 46 -25.06 6.13 6.39
CA ASP A 46 -25.34 6.06 4.95
C ASP A 46 -24.80 7.29 4.20
N PHE A 47 -24.96 8.49 4.78
CA PHE A 47 -24.38 9.71 4.22
C PHE A 47 -22.85 9.68 4.20
N GLY A 48 -22.22 9.14 5.25
CA GLY A 48 -20.78 8.96 5.33
C GLY A 48 -20.28 8.02 4.23
N LYS A 49 -20.97 6.89 4.03
CA LYS A 49 -20.68 5.93 2.96
C LYS A 49 -20.74 6.58 1.59
N THR A 50 -21.85 7.24 1.24
CA THR A 50 -22.00 7.93 -0.05
C THR A 50 -20.90 8.98 -0.27
N THR A 51 -20.53 9.72 0.78
CA THR A 51 -19.44 10.71 0.70
C THR A 51 -18.09 10.05 0.42
N LEU A 52 -17.80 8.91 1.05
CA LEU A 52 -16.58 8.15 0.81
C LEU A 52 -16.51 7.58 -0.61
N GLU A 53 -17.60 6.97 -1.09
CA GLU A 53 -17.69 6.41 -2.45
C GLU A 53 -17.44 7.45 -3.53
N ASP A 54 -18.07 8.62 -3.39
CA ASP A 54 -18.04 9.67 -4.40
C ASP A 54 -16.65 10.29 -4.57
N ARG A 55 -15.89 10.44 -3.48
CA ARG A 55 -14.70 11.31 -3.47
C ARG A 55 -13.39 10.66 -3.03
N TYR A 56 -13.44 9.57 -2.26
CA TYR A 56 -12.27 9.09 -1.52
C TYR A 56 -11.78 7.71 -1.95
N LEU A 57 -12.69 6.80 -2.32
CA LEU A 57 -12.32 5.46 -2.75
C LEU A 57 -11.60 5.48 -4.10
N LEU A 58 -10.58 4.63 -4.22
CA LEU A 58 -10.01 4.27 -5.51
C LEU A 58 -10.91 3.26 -6.24
N PRO A 59 -10.77 3.09 -7.57
CA PRO A 59 -11.55 2.09 -8.31
C PRO A 59 -11.41 0.69 -7.72
N GLY A 60 -12.54 0.07 -7.35
CA GLY A 60 -12.59 -1.27 -6.75
C GLY A 60 -12.19 -1.34 -5.27
N GLU A 61 -11.94 -0.20 -4.62
CA GLU A 61 -11.60 -0.12 -3.21
C GLU A 61 -12.86 -0.08 -2.33
N SER A 62 -12.85 -0.76 -1.19
CA SER A 62 -13.90 -0.61 -0.16
C SER A 62 -13.49 0.39 0.94
N TYR A 63 -14.42 0.78 1.81
CA TYR A 63 -14.11 1.73 2.89
C TYR A 63 -12.98 1.26 3.81
N GLN A 64 -13.02 -0.01 4.23
CA GLN A 64 -11.97 -0.55 5.09
C GLN A 64 -10.64 -0.73 4.35
N ASP A 65 -10.68 -1.03 3.04
CA ASP A 65 -9.46 -1.13 2.24
C ASP A 65 -8.78 0.25 2.11
N MET A 66 -9.58 1.31 1.91
CA MET A 66 -9.09 2.70 1.94
C MET A 66 -8.44 3.03 3.27
N PHE A 67 -9.08 2.68 4.40
CA PHE A 67 -8.48 2.88 5.72
C PHE A 67 -7.17 2.10 5.86
N ALA A 68 -7.12 0.83 5.45
CA ALA A 68 -5.90 0.03 5.52
C ALA A 68 -4.77 0.57 4.63
N ARG A 69 -5.08 1.04 3.41
CA ARG A 69 -4.11 1.70 2.51
C ARG A 69 -3.50 2.93 3.17
N VAL A 70 -4.35 3.83 3.67
CA VAL A 70 -3.90 5.08 4.30
C VAL A 70 -3.09 4.79 5.56
N SER A 71 -3.51 3.85 6.40
CA SER A 71 -2.73 3.43 7.59
C SER A 71 -1.39 2.85 7.23
N THR A 72 -1.31 2.02 6.18
CA THR A 72 -0.04 1.42 5.73
C THR A 72 0.91 2.49 5.17
N ALA A 73 0.37 3.50 4.49
CA ALA A 73 1.18 4.54 3.85
C ALA A 73 1.89 5.48 4.85
N PHE A 74 1.30 5.70 6.04
CA PHE A 74 1.80 6.66 7.02
C PHE A 74 2.30 6.02 8.33
N ALA A 75 2.42 4.69 8.37
CA ALA A 75 2.95 3.98 9.53
C ALA A 75 4.44 3.70 9.39
N ASP A 76 5.13 3.65 10.53
CA ASP A 76 6.56 3.31 10.61
C ASP A 76 6.81 1.81 10.41
N ASP A 77 5.88 0.97 10.87
CA ASP A 77 5.94 -0.49 10.80
C ASP A 77 4.54 -1.12 10.73
N ALA A 78 4.47 -2.44 10.58
CA ALA A 78 3.21 -3.18 10.42
C ALA A 78 2.31 -3.12 11.67
N ASP A 79 2.88 -3.08 12.87
CA ASP A 79 2.10 -3.00 14.10
C ASP A 79 1.56 -1.58 14.31
N HIS A 80 2.32 -0.56 13.91
CA HIS A 80 1.87 0.82 13.83
C HIS A 80 0.72 0.96 12.80
N ALA A 81 0.86 0.36 11.62
CA ALA A 81 -0.19 0.36 10.60
C ALA A 81 -1.50 -0.24 11.14
N GLN A 82 -1.42 -1.35 11.87
CA GLN A 82 -2.60 -1.97 12.48
C GLN A 82 -3.25 -1.06 13.52
N ARG A 83 -2.48 -0.39 14.38
CA ARG A 83 -3.01 0.56 15.37
C ARG A 83 -3.72 1.74 14.71
N VAL A 84 -3.12 2.34 13.69
CA VAL A 84 -3.73 3.47 12.94
C VAL A 84 -5.02 3.00 12.25
N TYR A 85 -5.00 1.81 11.64
CA TYR A 85 -6.19 1.23 11.03
C TYR A 85 -7.31 1.03 12.06
N ASP A 86 -6.98 0.50 13.24
CA ASP A 86 -7.98 0.29 14.30
C ASP A 86 -8.60 1.60 14.79
N TYR A 87 -7.83 2.68 14.89
CA TYR A 87 -8.36 3.99 15.28
C TYR A 87 -9.26 4.60 14.20
N MET A 88 -8.85 4.54 12.94
CA MET A 88 -9.64 5.08 11.83
C MET A 88 -10.91 4.26 11.59
N SER A 89 -10.79 2.93 11.51
CA SER A 89 -11.93 2.04 11.22
C SER A 89 -12.96 1.97 12.33
N LYS A 90 -12.58 2.28 13.58
CA LYS A 90 -13.53 2.47 14.71
C LYS A 90 -14.05 3.89 14.84
N LEU A 91 -13.69 4.78 13.90
CA LEU A 91 -14.08 6.19 13.87
C LEU A 91 -13.62 7.01 15.10
N TRP A 92 -12.53 6.61 15.75
CA TRP A 92 -11.95 7.38 16.87
C TRP A 92 -11.18 8.61 16.40
N PHE A 93 -10.77 8.59 15.13
CA PHE A 93 -10.10 9.67 14.43
C PHE A 93 -10.33 9.49 12.92
N MET A 94 -10.28 10.59 12.16
CA MET A 94 -10.25 10.57 10.71
C MET A 94 -9.21 11.57 10.22
N PRO A 95 -8.30 11.19 9.30
CA PRO A 95 -7.35 12.13 8.73
C PRO A 95 -8.03 13.17 7.83
N SER A 96 -7.33 14.26 7.53
CA SER A 96 -7.86 15.29 6.63
C SER A 96 -8.05 14.77 5.19
N THR A 97 -8.88 15.48 4.42
CA THR A 97 -9.25 15.09 3.05
C THR A 97 -8.05 14.71 2.17
N PRO A 98 -6.95 15.50 2.07
CA PRO A 98 -5.82 15.13 1.21
C PRO A 98 -5.07 13.89 1.68
N VAL A 99 -4.98 13.67 3.00
CA VAL A 99 -4.34 12.48 3.57
C VAL A 99 -5.18 11.24 3.25
N LEU A 100 -6.50 11.34 3.37
CA LEU A 100 -7.43 10.24 3.06
C LEU A 100 -7.46 9.91 1.56
N SER A 101 -7.56 10.94 0.70
CA SER A 101 -7.67 10.78 -0.76
C SER A 101 -6.37 10.34 -1.44
N ASN A 102 -5.21 10.75 -0.91
CA ASN A 102 -3.91 10.59 -1.58
C ASN A 102 -2.95 9.65 -0.85
N GLY A 103 -3.20 9.31 0.43
CA GLY A 103 -2.32 8.47 1.24
C GLY A 103 -2.11 7.08 0.64
N GLY A 104 -0.91 6.78 0.16
CA GLY A 104 -0.62 5.48 -0.48
C GLY A 104 -1.27 5.30 -1.86
N ALA A 105 -1.75 6.38 -2.48
CA ALA A 105 -2.19 6.40 -3.87
C ALA A 105 -1.10 7.01 -4.77
N GLU A 106 -1.20 6.79 -6.08
CA GLU A 106 -0.30 7.41 -7.08
C GLU A 106 -0.77 8.82 -7.51
N ARG A 107 -1.73 9.42 -6.79
CA ARG A 107 -2.33 10.72 -7.14
C ARG A 107 -2.15 11.73 -6.01
N GLY A 108 -1.78 12.95 -6.37
CA GLY A 108 -1.76 14.11 -5.48
C GLY A 108 -0.74 14.04 -4.33
N LEU A 109 -0.66 15.12 -3.55
CA LEU A 109 0.14 15.17 -2.32
C LEU A 109 -0.80 15.10 -1.10
N PRO A 110 -0.39 14.44 0.01
CA PRO A 110 -1.18 14.38 1.23
C PRO A 110 -1.02 15.65 2.09
N ILE A 111 -1.06 16.83 1.47
CA ILE A 111 -0.84 18.13 2.12
C ILE A 111 -2.13 18.95 1.99
N SER A 112 -2.63 19.47 3.11
CA SER A 112 -3.88 20.27 3.13
C SER A 112 -3.66 21.75 2.96
N CYS A 113 -2.65 22.30 3.63
CA CYS A 113 -2.35 23.71 3.60
C CYS A 113 -0.84 23.90 3.41
N PHE A 114 -0.47 24.98 2.74
CA PHE A 114 0.91 25.42 2.62
C PHE A 114 0.98 26.91 2.93
N LEU A 115 2.08 27.35 3.54
CA LEU A 115 2.32 28.74 3.88
C LEU A 115 3.29 29.36 2.87
N ASN A 116 2.84 30.39 2.15
CA ASN A 116 3.71 31.16 1.25
C ASN A 116 4.47 32.23 2.02
N SER A 117 5.73 32.46 1.67
CA SER A 117 6.50 33.64 2.06
C SER A 117 6.68 34.56 0.87
N VAL A 118 6.42 35.85 1.06
CA VAL A 118 6.81 36.92 0.12
C VAL A 118 7.97 37.68 0.72
N SER A 119 9.07 37.78 -0.04
CA SER A 119 10.29 38.52 0.30
C SER A 119 10.39 39.80 -0.49
#